data_AF-X1IIJ7-F1
#
_entry.id   AF-X1IIJ7-F1
#
_cell.length_a   1.000
_cell.length_b   1.000
_cell.length_c   1.000
_cell.angle_alpha   90.00
_cell.angle_beta   90.00
_cell.angle_gamma   90.00
#
_symmetry.space_group_name_H-M   'P 1'
#
loop_
_entity.id
_entity.type
_entity.pdbx_description
1 polymer ?
#
loop_
_entity_poly.entity_id
_entity_poly.type
_entity_poly.pdbx_seq_one_letter_code
_entity_poly.pdbx_strand_id
1 'polypeptide(L)'
;SLSVYPNEVKSFLQRGGTIAWGIVPNDEEALAKESLSSLRDRLEEAMAPFTRNGVSFKQILRQGLLTPSCGLAALSPEAACQALELLAKLSHNLRKRYTL
;
A
#
# COMPACT_ATOMS: atom_id res chain seq x y z
N SER A 1 -6.25 -2.95 -13.08
CA SER A 1 -6.27 -2.73 -11.61
C SER A 1 -6.91 -3.94 -10.94
N LEU A 2 -6.49 -4.32 -9.73
CA LEU A 2 -7.11 -5.41 -8.95
C LEU A 2 -8.61 -5.18 -8.68
N SER A 3 -9.07 -3.94 -8.73
CA SER A 3 -10.46 -3.55 -8.46
C SER A 3 -11.49 -4.21 -9.38
N VAL A 4 -11.08 -4.70 -10.56
CA VAL A 4 -11.98 -5.43 -11.49
C VAL A 4 -12.16 -6.91 -11.12
N TYR A 5 -11.42 -7.43 -10.14
CA TYR A 5 -11.48 -8.81 -9.65
C TYR A 5 -11.82 -8.91 -8.15
N PRO A 6 -12.91 -8.27 -7.67
CA PRO A 6 -13.20 -8.18 -6.25
C PRO A 6 -13.53 -9.54 -5.61
N ASN A 7 -14.04 -10.51 -6.39
CA ASN A 7 -14.40 -11.84 -5.89
C ASN A 7 -13.16 -12.73 -5.74
N GLU A 8 -12.26 -12.67 -6.72
CA GLU A 8 -10.99 -13.39 -6.73
C GLU A 8 -10.09 -12.88 -5.61
N VAL A 9 -10.03 -11.56 -5.41
CA VAL A 9 -9.30 -10.93 -4.29
C VAL A 9 -9.89 -11.39 -2.95
N LYS A 10 -11.21 -11.38 -2.79
CA LYS A 10 -11.87 -11.90 -1.58
C LYS A 10 -11.51 -13.37 -1.33
N SER A 11 -11.63 -14.22 -2.34
CA SER A 11 -11.32 -15.64 -2.24
C SER A 11 -9.86 -15.87 -1.88
N PHE A 12 -8.94 -15.10 -2.46
CA PHE A 12 -7.51 -15.15 -2.15
C PHE A 12 -7.22 -14.79 -0.69
N LEU A 13 -7.81 -13.69 -0.18
CA LEU A 13 -7.66 -13.28 1.21
C LEU A 13 -8.29 -14.28 2.19
N GLN A 14 -9.44 -14.87 1.85
CA GLN A 14 -10.10 -15.90 2.67
C GLN A 14 -9.25 -17.17 2.82
N ARG A 15 -8.41 -17.51 1.84
CA ARG A 15 -7.45 -18.62 1.93
C ARG A 15 -6.17 -18.27 2.71
N GLY A 16 -6.09 -17.09 3.31
CA GLY A 16 -4.91 -16.64 4.06
C GLY A 16 -3.85 -15.94 3.20
N GLY A 17 -4.14 -15.61 1.93
CA GLY A 17 -3.21 -14.91 1.05
C GLY A 17 -2.85 -13.50 1.54
N THR A 18 -1.76 -12.94 1.02
CA THR A 18 -1.30 -11.57 1.31
C THR A 18 -1.12 -10.80 0.01
N ILE A 19 -1.56 -9.54 -0.03
CA ILE A 19 -1.45 -8.66 -1.20
C ILE A 19 -0.37 -7.63 -0.94
N ALA A 20 0.57 -7.49 -1.88
CA ALA A 20 1.52 -6.40 -1.90
C ALA A 20 0.90 -5.17 -2.59
N TRP A 21 0.92 -4.03 -1.90
CA TRP A 21 0.40 -2.74 -2.37
C TRP A 21 1.58 -1.83 -2.70
N GLY A 22 1.90 -1.73 -3.99
CA GLY A 22 2.90 -0.80 -4.51
C GLY A 22 2.38 0.63 -4.46
N ILE A 23 2.79 1.40 -3.44
CA ILE A 23 2.17 2.71 -3.12
C ILE A 23 3.14 3.89 -3.22
N VAL A 24 4.41 3.68 -2.84
CA VAL A 24 5.44 4.74 -2.91
C VAL A 24 6.02 4.77 -4.33
N PRO A 25 6.01 5.93 -5.03
CA PRO A 25 6.58 6.05 -6.37
C PRO A 25 8.06 5.67 -6.43
N ASN A 26 8.50 5.24 -7.61
CA ASN A 26 9.87 4.84 -7.89
C ASN A 26 10.59 5.77 -8.88
N ASP A 27 10.08 6.99 -9.05
CA ASP A 27 10.70 8.10 -9.78
C ASP A 27 10.83 9.34 -8.85
N GLU A 28 11.90 10.12 -9.03
CA GLU A 28 12.23 11.21 -8.11
C GLU A 28 11.20 12.36 -8.14
N GLU A 29 10.66 12.68 -9.32
CA GLU A 29 9.73 13.80 -9.47
C GLU A 29 8.41 13.54 -8.73
N ALA A 30 7.85 12.35 -8.86
CA ALA A 30 6.66 11.95 -8.12
C ALA A 30 6.97 11.81 -6.62
N LEU A 31 8.08 11.16 -6.27
CA LEU A 31 8.49 10.95 -4.88
C LEU A 31 8.62 12.27 -4.11
N ALA A 32 9.19 13.31 -4.74
CA ALA A 32 9.34 14.64 -4.14
C ALA A 32 8.01 15.32 -3.80
N LYS A 33 6.91 14.91 -4.45
CA LYS A 33 5.56 15.45 -4.23
C LYS A 33 4.76 14.65 -3.20
N GLU A 34 5.29 13.52 -2.73
CA GLU A 34 4.58 12.64 -1.79
C GLU A 34 4.71 13.09 -0.33
N SER A 35 3.65 12.79 0.41
CA SER A 35 3.54 12.97 1.85
C SER A 35 2.93 11.72 2.47
N LEU A 36 3.02 11.58 3.79
CA LEU A 36 2.35 10.47 4.48
C LEU A 36 0.83 10.49 4.29
N SER A 37 0.22 11.69 4.22
CA SER A 37 -1.21 11.84 3.96
C SER A 37 -1.57 11.41 2.55
N SER A 38 -0.86 11.90 1.52
CA SER A 38 -1.17 11.55 0.12
C SER A 38 -1.04 10.05 -0.14
N LEU A 39 0.01 9.42 0.41
CA LEU A 39 0.22 7.98 0.27
C LEU A 39 -0.85 7.16 1.01
N ARG A 40 -1.26 7.59 2.22
CA ARG A 40 -2.33 6.92 2.96
C ARG A 40 -3.66 7.03 2.22
N ASP A 41 -4.01 8.23 1.77
CA ASP A 41 -5.29 8.48 1.11
C ASP A 41 -5.37 7.65 -0.19
N ARG A 42 -4.29 7.61 -1.00
CA ARG A 42 -4.20 6.73 -2.18
C ARG A 42 -4.31 5.24 -1.82
N LEU A 43 -3.71 4.80 -0.72
CA LEU A 43 -3.80 3.40 -0.28
C LEU A 43 -5.24 3.04 0.13
N GLU A 44 -5.89 3.90 0.90
CA GLU A 44 -7.27 3.72 1.34
C GLU A 44 -8.23 3.68 0.13
N GLU A 45 -8.04 4.57 -0.83
CA GLU A 45 -8.78 4.57 -2.10
C GLU A 45 -8.59 3.27 -2.89
N ALA A 46 -7.35 2.76 -2.96
CA ALA A 46 -7.06 1.50 -3.64
C ALA A 46 -7.70 0.29 -2.95
N MET A 47 -7.86 0.33 -1.62
CA MET A 47 -8.46 -0.75 -0.83
C MET A 47 -9.99 -0.67 -0.74
N ALA A 48 -10.58 0.52 -0.89
CA ALA A 48 -12.00 0.77 -0.73
C ALA A 48 -12.93 -0.12 -1.58
N PRO A 49 -12.62 -0.51 -2.83
CA PRO A 49 -13.47 -1.39 -3.61
C PRO A 49 -13.70 -2.77 -2.97
N PHE A 50 -12.70 -3.29 -2.24
CA PHE A 50 -12.77 -4.62 -1.63
C PHE A 50 -13.55 -4.65 -0.32
N THR A 51 -13.66 -3.50 0.36
CA THR A 51 -14.45 -3.38 1.60
C THR A 51 -15.93 -3.52 1.33
N ARG A 52 -16.38 -3.06 0.16
CA ARG A 52 -17.77 -3.22 -0.32
C ARG A 52 -18.13 -4.68 -0.63
N ASN A 53 -17.14 -5.57 -0.83
CA ASN A 53 -17.36 -6.99 -1.14
C ASN A 53 -17.27 -7.92 0.09
N GLY A 54 -17.39 -7.37 1.31
CA GLY A 54 -17.42 -8.14 2.55
C GLY A 54 -16.05 -8.57 3.08
N VAL A 55 -14.96 -8.01 2.56
CA VAL A 55 -13.63 -8.11 3.21
C VAL A 55 -13.48 -6.90 4.13
N SER A 56 -13.26 -7.10 5.43
CA SER A 56 -13.08 -5.95 6.32
C SER A 56 -11.78 -5.18 5.99
N PHE A 57 -11.79 -3.86 6.13
CA PHE A 57 -10.59 -3.04 5.92
C PHE A 57 -9.41 -3.52 6.79
N LYS A 58 -9.69 -3.89 8.05
CA LYS A 58 -8.69 -4.44 8.98
C LYS A 58 -8.09 -5.76 8.47
N GLN A 59 -8.88 -6.62 7.84
CA GLN A 59 -8.38 -7.85 7.22
C GLN A 59 -7.42 -7.53 6.06
N ILE A 60 -7.78 -6.60 5.18
CA ILE A 60 -6.92 -6.16 4.07
C ILE A 60 -5.59 -5.63 4.60
N LEU A 61 -5.61 -4.83 5.67
CA LEU A 61 -4.39 -4.33 6.30
C LEU A 61 -3.54 -5.44 6.94
N ARG A 62 -4.15 -6.40 7.64
CA ARG A 62 -3.41 -7.54 8.26
C ARG A 62 -2.79 -8.45 7.22
N GLN A 63 -3.44 -8.57 6.06
CA GLN A 63 -2.99 -9.36 4.91
C GLN A 63 -2.40 -8.47 3.81
N GLY A 64 -1.87 -7.30 4.19
CA GLY A 64 -1.27 -6.33 3.29
C GLY A 64 0.22 -6.19 3.55
N LEU A 65 1.01 -6.22 2.47
CA LEU A 65 2.41 -5.79 2.48
C LEU A 65 2.51 -4.47 1.72
N LEU A 66 3.16 -3.46 2.29
CA LEU A 66 3.40 -2.21 1.55
C LEU A 66 4.75 -2.33 0.83
N THR A 67 4.78 -1.93 -0.44
CA THR A 67 6.00 -1.89 -1.25
C THR A 67 6.10 -0.55 -1.99
N PRO A 68 7.27 -0.21 -2.53
CA PRO A 68 7.33 0.75 -3.63
C PRO A 68 6.55 0.23 -4.84
N SER A 69 6.17 1.12 -5.76
CA SER A 69 5.44 0.80 -6.99
C SER A 69 6.19 -0.15 -7.91
N CYS A 70 7.52 -0.04 -7.94
CA CYS A 70 8.44 -0.91 -8.68
C CYS A 70 9.83 -0.88 -8.02
N GLY A 71 10.85 -1.41 -8.70
CA GLY A 71 12.23 -1.34 -8.24
C GLY A 71 12.74 0.11 -8.13
N LEU A 72 13.65 0.35 -7.18
CA LEU A 72 14.25 1.66 -6.91
C LEU A 72 15.57 1.88 -7.67
N ALA A 73 15.93 0.99 -8.61
CA ALA A 73 17.23 1.00 -9.30
C ALA A 73 17.49 2.27 -10.13
N ALA A 74 16.44 3.00 -10.51
CA ALA A 74 16.53 4.24 -11.27
C ALA A 74 16.68 5.50 -10.38
N LEU A 75 16.58 5.35 -9.06
CA LEU A 75 16.70 6.46 -8.11
C LEU A 75 18.16 6.65 -7.67
N SER A 76 18.52 7.87 -7.27
CA SER A 76 19.69 8.09 -6.43
C SER A 76 19.58 7.31 -5.10
N PRO A 77 20.71 6.96 -4.46
CA PRO A 77 20.68 6.32 -3.13
C PRO A 77 19.88 7.12 -2.10
N GLU A 78 19.97 8.45 -2.13
CA GLU A 78 19.26 9.36 -1.25
C GLU A 78 17.74 9.28 -1.47
N ALA A 79 17.30 9.33 -2.74
CA ALA A 79 15.89 9.18 -3.08
C ALA A 79 15.36 7.76 -2.76
N ALA A 80 16.16 6.72 -2.96
CA ALA A 80 15.80 5.36 -2.56
C ALA A 80 15.60 5.24 -1.04
N CYS A 81 16.50 5.85 -0.24
CA CYS A 81 16.34 5.94 1.21
C CYS A 81 15.05 6.67 1.59
N GLN A 82 14.77 7.83 0.97
CA GLN A 82 13.54 8.58 1.21
C GLN A 82 12.28 7.75 0.90
N ALA A 83 12.27 7.01 -0.21
CA ALA A 83 11.15 6.14 -0.57
C ALA A 83 10.90 5.05 0.49
N LEU A 84 11.96 4.40 0.96
CA LEU A 84 11.88 3.37 2.00
C LEU A 84 11.48 3.94 3.36
N GLU A 85 11.94 5.14 3.70
CA GLU A 85 11.51 5.83 4.92
C GLU A 85 10.03 6.19 4.90
N LEU A 86 9.51 6.72 3.79
CA LEU A 86 8.09 7.02 3.63
C LEU A 86 7.25 5.75 3.76
N LEU A 87 7.71 4.64 3.15
CA LEU A 87 7.05 3.34 3.25
C LEU A 87 6.99 2.83 4.70
N ALA A 88 8.11 2.91 5.42
CA ALA A 88 8.20 2.51 6.82
C ALA A 88 7.32 3.37 7.73
N LYS A 89 7.36 4.69 7.56
CA LYS A 89 6.53 5.67 8.30
C LYS A 89 5.04 5.43 8.03
N LEU A 90 4.65 5.16 6.80
CA LEU A 90 3.26 4.82 6.43
C LEU A 90 2.81 3.52 7.11
N SER A 91 3.62 2.46 7.04
CA SER A 91 3.31 1.18 7.69
C SER A 91 3.14 1.34 9.21
N HIS A 92 4.06 2.07 9.86
CA HIS A 92 3.98 2.37 11.28
C HIS A 92 2.70 3.14 11.64
N ASN A 93 2.35 4.16 10.87
CA ASN A 93 1.15 4.97 11.10
C ASN A 93 -0.13 4.14 11.02
N LEU A 94 -0.24 3.27 10.01
CA LEU A 94 -1.39 2.38 9.83
C LEU A 94 -1.51 1.37 10.97
N ARG A 95 -0.41 0.73 11.37
CA ARG A 95 -0.40 -0.23 12.50
C ARG A 95 -0.84 0.44 13.80
N LYS A 96 -0.35 1.66 14.06
CA LYS A 96 -0.74 2.45 15.23
C LYS A 96 -2.21 2.86 15.18
N ARG A 97 -2.69 3.33 14.02
CA ARG A 97 -4.07 3.83 13.84
C ARG A 97 -5.13 2.74 13.94
N TYR A 98 -4.85 1.54 13.42
CA TYR A 98 -5.82 0.44 13.34
C TYR A 98 -5.58 -0.67 14.37
N THR A 99 -4.63 -0.48 15.28
CA THR A 99 -4.24 -1.43 16.34
C THR A 99 -4.06 -2.83 15.75
N LEU A 100 -3.12 -2.95 14.81
CA LEU A 100 -2.80 -4.17 14.07
C LEU A 100 -1.82 -5.07 14.81
#